data_AF-A0A929L1R8-F1
#
_entry.id   AF-A0A929L1R8-F1
#
_cell.length_a   1.000
_cell.length_b   1.000
_cell.length_c   1.000
_cell.angle_alpha   90.00
_cell.angle_beta   90.00
_cell.angle_gamma   90.00
#
_symmetry.space_group_name_H-M   'P 1'
#
loop_
_entity.id
_entity.type
_entity.pdbx_description
1 polymer ?
#
loop_
_entity_poly.entity_id
_entity_poly.type
_entity_poly.pdbx_seq_one_letter_code
_entity_poly.pdbx_strand_id
1 'polypeptide(L)'
;MRFYDLIQLDPATMRKRMAQSANRKQIRQMQLAMVVRSVLIVLFSILFVALMNLWFGACNSSMAIVLFCVLLAVRFVGYGYNIYDSLFGMFIVFVLLLVAPVVAANANFLMKLIVYSISLLIVMVLTTRQPQMGNGGLYTFSFVFLCQNPVYGQQLVQRAQLALLGFVLCGLVLWRNHKDEFKTVRLADVIKDCTIHNKLFQWQLRLALGVGIVLSIFSIVHAERFMWIGFACGSLLSDYNVENNAHEKFTDRLVGAVLGSFAFYALYELVPVQFHALFGPIGGVCLGLCTSYRYKTMINCFGALMIASDLYGVQNAVLMRMSYTLIGILAALIFYYLYDHFLMKGLLRKGADPIAESFKS
;
A
#
# COMPACT_ATOMS: atom_id res chain seq x y z
N MET A 1 -6.52 25.74 -18.73
CA MET A 1 -5.72 24.51 -18.60
C MET A 1 -6.01 23.61 -19.77
N ARG A 2 -5.00 22.94 -20.34
CA ARG A 2 -5.24 21.97 -21.41
C ARG A 2 -5.87 20.72 -20.81
N PHE A 3 -6.63 19.96 -21.61
CA PHE A 3 -7.29 18.74 -21.15
C PHE A 3 -6.29 17.71 -20.60
N TYR A 4 -5.10 17.62 -21.21
CA TYR A 4 -4.00 16.79 -20.72
C TYR A 4 -3.59 17.14 -19.28
N ASP A 5 -3.47 18.44 -18.96
CA ASP A 5 -3.11 18.90 -17.62
C ASP A 5 -4.17 18.49 -16.59
N LEU A 6 -5.45 18.48 -16.98
CA LEU A 6 -6.55 18.04 -16.11
C LEU A 6 -6.48 16.54 -15.80
N ILE A 7 -6.15 15.70 -16.79
CA ILE A 7 -5.98 14.25 -16.60
C ILE A 7 -4.87 13.95 -15.60
N GLN A 8 -3.86 14.82 -15.48
CA GLN A 8 -2.74 14.61 -14.55
C GLN A 8 -3.09 14.92 -13.08
N LEU A 9 -4.10 15.77 -12.81
CA LEU A 9 -4.51 16.11 -11.46
C LEU A 9 -5.10 14.91 -10.71
N ASP A 10 -4.95 14.89 -9.39
CA ASP A 10 -5.62 13.90 -8.57
C ASP A 10 -7.14 14.18 -8.50
N PRO A 11 -7.97 13.13 -8.30
CA PRO A 11 -9.42 13.30 -8.24
C PRO A 11 -9.91 14.25 -7.13
N ALA A 12 -9.19 14.35 -6.00
CA ALA A 12 -9.61 15.21 -4.90
C ALA A 12 -9.43 16.68 -5.25
N THR A 13 -8.30 17.03 -5.86
CA THR A 13 -8.04 18.37 -6.41
C THR A 13 -9.06 18.73 -7.49
N MET A 14 -9.38 17.81 -8.40
CA MET A 14 -10.42 18.04 -9.41
C MET A 14 -11.81 18.29 -8.77
N ARG A 15 -12.22 17.47 -7.79
CA ARG A 15 -13.50 17.68 -7.08
C ARG A 15 -13.55 19.01 -6.33
N LYS A 16 -12.46 19.39 -5.67
CA LYS A 16 -12.37 20.69 -4.99
C LYS A 16 -12.52 21.85 -5.96
N ARG A 17 -11.85 21.79 -7.13
CA ARG A 17 -11.97 22.82 -8.17
C ARG A 17 -13.36 22.88 -8.79
N MET A 18 -14.01 21.73 -9.01
CA MET A 18 -15.39 21.70 -9.50
C MET A 18 -16.37 22.36 -8.53
N ALA A 19 -16.22 22.13 -7.22
CA ALA A 19 -17.06 22.76 -6.20
C ALA A 19 -16.91 24.29 -6.16
N GLN A 20 -15.75 24.80 -6.56
CA GLN A 20 -15.45 26.24 -6.61
C GLN A 20 -15.79 26.90 -7.95
N SER A 21 -16.16 26.12 -8.97
CA SER A 21 -16.37 26.62 -10.33
C SER A 21 -17.85 26.88 -10.59
N ALA A 22 -18.22 28.09 -11.04
CA ALA A 22 -19.58 28.38 -11.51
C ALA A 22 -19.84 27.97 -12.98
N ASN A 23 -18.77 27.69 -13.74
CA ASN A 23 -18.87 27.40 -15.17
C ASN A 23 -19.18 25.91 -15.44
N ARG A 24 -20.41 25.63 -15.92
CA ARG A 24 -20.87 24.27 -16.26
C ARG A 24 -20.00 23.58 -17.31
N LYS A 25 -19.44 24.30 -18.28
CA LYS A 25 -18.56 23.72 -19.31
C LYS A 25 -17.26 23.20 -18.70
N GLN A 26 -16.68 23.95 -17.76
CA GLN A 26 -15.46 23.55 -17.04
C GLN A 26 -15.71 22.35 -16.13
N ILE A 27 -16.85 22.33 -15.41
CA ILE A 27 -17.25 21.17 -14.58
C ILE A 27 -17.35 19.90 -15.44
N ARG A 28 -18.05 19.96 -16.58
CA ARG A 28 -18.17 18.81 -17.50
C ARG A 28 -16.81 18.35 -18.03
N GLN A 29 -15.92 19.28 -18.36
CA GLN A 29 -14.56 18.94 -18.80
C GLN A 29 -13.76 18.24 -17.70
N MET A 30 -13.87 18.67 -16.44
CA MET A 30 -13.20 18.00 -15.31
C MET A 30 -13.79 16.62 -15.02
N GLN A 31 -15.12 16.46 -15.11
CA GLN A 31 -15.79 15.16 -14.99
C GLN A 31 -15.31 14.19 -16.07
N LEU A 32 -15.27 14.64 -17.33
CA LEU A 32 -14.75 13.85 -18.44
C LEU A 32 -13.28 13.49 -18.23
N ALA A 33 -12.44 14.45 -17.78
CA ALA A 33 -11.03 14.19 -17.50
C ALA A 33 -10.84 13.13 -16.41
N MET A 34 -11.65 13.13 -15.35
CA MET A 34 -11.62 12.08 -14.31
C MET A 34 -11.97 10.71 -14.87
N VAL A 35 -13.03 10.61 -15.69
CA VAL A 35 -13.46 9.33 -16.29
C VAL A 35 -12.40 8.80 -17.25
N VAL A 36 -11.92 9.66 -18.16
CA VAL A 36 -10.87 9.30 -19.13
C VAL A 36 -9.59 8.87 -18.42
N ARG A 37 -9.16 9.60 -17.38
CA ARG A 37 -8.00 9.22 -16.55
C ARG A 37 -8.18 7.81 -15.98
N SER A 38 -9.32 7.55 -15.33
CA SER A 38 -9.59 6.25 -14.69
C SER A 38 -9.61 5.11 -15.70
N VAL A 39 -10.28 5.29 -16.84
CA VAL A 39 -10.32 4.29 -17.92
C VAL A 39 -8.93 4.01 -18.47
N LEU A 40 -8.14 5.05 -18.75
CA LEU A 40 -6.77 4.88 -19.25
C LEU A 40 -5.87 4.14 -18.24
N ILE A 41 -5.98 4.44 -16.95
CA ILE A 41 -5.23 3.75 -15.90
C ILE A 41 -5.58 2.27 -15.85
N VAL A 42 -6.88 1.93 -15.92
CA VAL A 42 -7.34 0.52 -15.88
C VAL A 42 -6.96 -0.23 -17.15
N LEU A 43 -7.12 0.37 -18.33
CA LEU A 43 -6.70 -0.25 -19.59
C LEU A 43 -5.19 -0.49 -19.59
N PHE A 44 -4.41 0.50 -19.14
CA PHE A 44 -2.97 0.36 -19.02
C PHE A 44 -2.59 -0.72 -18.00
N SER A 45 -3.28 -0.83 -16.86
CA SER A 45 -3.00 -1.88 -15.87
C SER A 45 -3.26 -3.28 -16.40
N ILE A 46 -4.38 -3.47 -17.11
CA ILE A 46 -4.74 -4.75 -17.74
C ILE A 46 -3.71 -5.13 -18.79
N LEU A 47 -3.38 -4.22 -19.71
CA LEU A 47 -2.37 -4.46 -20.75
C LEU A 47 -1.00 -4.75 -20.16
N PHE A 48 -0.57 -3.98 -19.15
CA PHE A 48 0.71 -4.16 -18.49
C PHE A 48 0.80 -5.53 -17.82
N VAL A 49 -0.19 -5.89 -16.99
CA VAL A 49 -0.19 -7.19 -16.28
C VAL A 49 -0.32 -8.35 -17.27
N ALA A 50 -1.13 -8.23 -18.31
CA ALA A 50 -1.24 -9.26 -19.35
C ALA A 50 0.09 -9.51 -20.07
N LEU A 51 0.81 -8.44 -20.45
CA LEU A 51 2.12 -8.54 -21.08
C LEU A 51 3.16 -9.16 -20.13
N MET A 52 3.19 -8.75 -18.87
CA MET A 52 4.10 -9.32 -17.89
C MET A 52 3.80 -10.81 -17.64
N ASN A 53 2.53 -11.20 -17.58
CA ASN A 53 2.14 -12.60 -17.41
C ASN A 53 2.51 -13.46 -18.62
N LEU A 54 2.42 -12.90 -19.84
CA LEU A 54 2.84 -13.58 -21.06
C LEU A 54 4.34 -13.91 -21.04
N TRP A 55 5.17 -12.99 -20.54
CA TRP A 55 6.64 -13.13 -20.61
C TRP A 55 7.25 -13.80 -19.37
N PHE A 56 6.66 -13.58 -18.18
CA PHE A 56 7.20 -14.03 -16.89
C PHE A 56 6.31 -15.04 -16.15
N GLY A 57 5.20 -15.46 -16.76
CA GLY A 57 4.27 -16.45 -16.24
C GLY A 57 3.24 -15.89 -15.25
N ALA A 58 2.04 -16.51 -15.23
CA ALA A 58 0.92 -16.05 -14.40
C ALA A 58 1.19 -16.12 -12.89
N CYS A 59 2.09 -17.02 -12.43
CA CYS A 59 2.53 -17.08 -11.03
C CYS A 59 3.27 -15.81 -10.56
N ASN A 60 3.72 -14.98 -11.50
CA ASN A 60 4.39 -13.69 -11.23
C ASN A 60 3.49 -12.47 -11.41
N SER A 61 2.18 -12.68 -11.61
CA SER A 61 1.18 -11.61 -11.70
C SER A 61 1.20 -10.70 -10.46
N SER A 62 1.48 -11.24 -9.27
CA SER A 62 1.57 -10.43 -8.05
C SER A 62 2.70 -9.40 -8.10
N MET A 63 3.88 -9.79 -8.62
CA MET A 63 4.98 -8.88 -8.86
C MET A 63 4.63 -7.88 -9.94
N ALA A 64 4.00 -8.28 -11.05
CA ALA A 64 3.58 -7.36 -12.11
C ALA A 64 2.64 -6.25 -11.58
N ILE A 65 1.67 -6.60 -10.72
CA ILE A 65 0.78 -5.63 -10.07
C ILE A 65 1.58 -4.67 -9.18
N VAL A 66 2.52 -5.18 -8.38
CA VAL A 66 3.40 -4.34 -7.54
C VAL A 66 4.21 -3.38 -8.39
N LEU A 67 4.82 -3.84 -9.48
CA LEU A 67 5.59 -3.01 -10.39
C LEU A 67 4.75 -1.91 -11.01
N PHE A 68 3.53 -2.22 -11.45
CA PHE A 68 2.59 -1.24 -11.96
C PHE A 68 2.29 -0.15 -10.92
N CYS A 69 2.00 -0.57 -9.68
CA CYS A 69 1.72 0.33 -8.58
C CYS A 69 2.92 1.25 -8.26
N VAL A 70 4.13 0.69 -8.19
CA VAL A 70 5.37 1.44 -7.97
C VAL A 70 5.63 2.41 -9.12
N LEU A 71 5.48 1.98 -10.36
CA LEU A 71 5.67 2.80 -11.56
C LEU A 71 4.77 4.03 -11.56
N LEU A 72 3.49 3.86 -11.21
CA LEU A 72 2.55 4.98 -11.10
C LEU A 72 2.90 5.94 -9.95
N ALA A 73 3.48 5.44 -8.87
CA ALA A 73 3.84 6.26 -7.72
C ALA A 73 5.10 7.07 -7.96
N VAL A 74 6.19 6.44 -8.42
CA VAL A 74 7.47 7.12 -8.69
C VAL A 74 7.40 8.11 -9.86
N ARG A 75 6.29 8.09 -10.61
CA ARG A 75 5.98 9.14 -11.56
C ARG A 75 5.70 10.49 -10.88
N PHE A 76 5.14 10.49 -9.67
CA PHE A 76 4.70 11.70 -8.96
C PHE A 76 5.39 11.92 -7.61
N VAL A 77 5.91 10.85 -6.99
CA VAL A 77 6.44 10.87 -5.62
C VAL A 77 7.83 10.25 -5.60
N GLY A 78 8.84 11.08 -5.35
CA GLY A 78 10.22 10.65 -5.10
C GLY A 78 10.41 10.12 -3.67
N TYR A 79 11.63 9.70 -3.34
CA TYR A 79 11.95 9.15 -2.01
C TYR A 79 12.42 10.22 -1.00
N GLY A 80 12.67 11.44 -1.45
CA GLY A 80 13.01 12.58 -0.58
C GLY A 80 14.51 12.75 -0.30
N TYR A 81 15.37 12.16 -1.11
CA TYR A 81 16.84 12.32 -1.04
C TYR A 81 17.44 12.20 -2.44
N ASN A 82 18.75 12.45 -2.55
CA ASN A 82 19.47 12.52 -3.83
C ASN A 82 19.15 11.33 -4.76
N ILE A 83 19.11 11.58 -6.06
CA ILE A 83 18.65 10.59 -7.04
C ILE A 83 19.52 9.34 -7.13
N TYR A 84 20.84 9.45 -7.04
CA TYR A 84 21.74 8.28 -7.12
C TYR A 84 21.50 7.35 -5.93
N ASP A 85 21.37 7.96 -4.76
CA ASP A 85 21.04 7.26 -3.52
C ASP A 85 19.63 6.68 -3.57
N SER A 86 18.66 7.40 -4.17
CA SER A 86 17.28 6.92 -4.34
C SER A 86 17.19 5.72 -5.28
N LEU A 87 17.99 5.69 -6.36
CA LEU A 87 18.11 4.53 -7.24
C LEU A 87 18.71 3.34 -6.49
N PHE A 88 19.74 3.55 -5.67
CA PHE A 88 20.30 2.51 -4.82
C PHE A 88 19.28 2.02 -3.76
N GLY A 89 18.55 2.92 -3.12
CA GLY A 89 17.46 2.58 -2.22
C GLY A 89 16.36 1.77 -2.91
N MET A 90 15.99 2.13 -4.15
CA MET A 90 15.03 1.36 -4.95
C MET A 90 15.54 -0.05 -5.25
N PHE A 91 16.83 -0.20 -5.58
CA PHE A 91 17.43 -1.51 -5.78
C PHE A 91 17.29 -2.39 -4.52
N ILE A 92 17.63 -1.87 -3.35
CA ILE A 92 17.46 -2.58 -2.06
C ILE A 92 15.98 -2.96 -1.84
N VAL A 93 15.06 -2.02 -2.07
CA VAL A 93 13.62 -2.27 -1.92
C VAL A 93 13.17 -3.42 -2.82
N PHE A 94 13.58 -3.45 -4.09
CA PHE A 94 13.23 -4.52 -5.02
C PHE A 94 13.82 -5.87 -4.62
N VAL A 95 15.07 -5.90 -4.12
CA VAL A 95 15.67 -7.10 -3.57
C VAL A 95 14.88 -7.60 -2.37
N LEU A 96 14.47 -6.73 -1.45
CA LEU A 96 13.67 -7.11 -0.29
C LEU A 96 12.28 -7.62 -0.69
N LEU A 97 11.61 -6.96 -1.64
CA LEU A 97 10.32 -7.40 -2.18
C LEU A 97 10.41 -8.78 -2.86
N LEU A 98 11.56 -9.12 -3.44
CA LEU A 98 11.81 -10.42 -4.05
C LEU A 98 12.12 -11.51 -3.01
N VAL A 99 13.04 -11.23 -2.08
CA VAL A 99 13.67 -12.24 -1.22
C VAL A 99 12.90 -12.46 0.08
N ALA A 100 12.44 -11.40 0.75
CA ALA A 100 11.80 -11.51 2.06
C ALA A 100 10.58 -12.44 2.09
N PRO A 101 9.66 -12.42 1.08
CA PRO A 101 8.56 -13.37 1.01
C PRO A 101 9.00 -14.84 1.00
N VAL A 102 10.06 -15.15 0.25
CA VAL A 102 10.57 -16.53 0.07
C VAL A 102 11.25 -17.01 1.34
N VAL A 103 12.07 -16.15 1.95
CA VAL A 103 12.75 -16.47 3.22
C VAL A 103 11.75 -16.68 4.33
N ALA A 104 10.78 -15.77 4.49
CA ALA A 104 9.80 -15.86 5.56
C ALA A 104 8.83 -17.04 5.39
N ALA A 105 8.51 -17.45 4.17
CA ALA A 105 7.56 -18.53 3.94
C ALA A 105 7.97 -19.86 4.61
N ASN A 106 9.27 -20.19 4.60
CA ASN A 106 9.82 -21.43 5.16
C ASN A 106 10.35 -21.29 6.59
N ALA A 107 10.16 -20.13 7.22
CA ALA A 107 10.74 -19.81 8.51
C ALA A 107 9.78 -20.14 9.68
N ASN A 108 10.31 -20.31 10.89
CA ASN A 108 9.51 -20.41 12.10
C ASN A 108 8.90 -19.04 12.47
N PHE A 109 8.05 -18.98 13.51
CA PHE A 109 7.39 -17.74 13.93
C PHE A 109 8.36 -16.58 14.21
N LEU A 110 9.40 -16.84 15.01
CA LEU A 110 10.34 -15.80 15.39
C LEU A 110 11.08 -15.24 14.17
N MET A 111 11.50 -16.12 13.27
CA MET A 111 12.18 -15.71 12.04
C MET A 111 11.23 -15.00 11.06
N LYS A 112 9.96 -15.41 10.94
CA LYS A 112 8.93 -14.65 10.18
C LYS A 112 8.79 -13.23 10.73
N LEU A 113 8.70 -13.09 12.06
CA LEU A 113 8.57 -11.80 12.72
C LEU A 113 9.76 -10.89 12.44
N ILE A 114 10.97 -11.44 12.53
CA ILE A 114 12.21 -10.71 12.24
C ILE A 114 12.25 -10.30 10.76
N VAL A 115 12.06 -11.24 9.83
CA VAL A 115 12.15 -10.99 8.39
C VAL A 115 11.09 -9.99 7.95
N TYR A 116 9.83 -10.15 8.36
CA TYR A 116 8.77 -9.22 7.97
C TYR A 116 8.99 -7.83 8.55
N SER A 117 9.30 -7.72 9.84
CA SER A 117 9.45 -6.42 10.50
C SER A 117 10.67 -5.66 10.01
N ILE A 118 11.83 -6.32 9.90
CA ILE A 118 13.07 -5.67 9.46
C ILE A 118 12.99 -5.30 7.98
N SER A 119 12.51 -6.21 7.12
CA SER A 119 12.40 -5.92 5.69
C SER A 119 11.44 -4.76 5.44
N LEU A 120 10.27 -4.78 6.09
CA LEU A 120 9.31 -3.69 5.94
C LEU A 120 9.86 -2.38 6.53
N LEU A 121 10.57 -2.41 7.66
CA LEU A 121 11.21 -1.22 8.22
C LEU A 121 12.22 -0.60 7.24
N ILE A 122 13.08 -1.41 6.63
CA ILE A 122 14.05 -0.93 5.63
C ILE A 122 13.30 -0.33 4.42
N VAL A 123 12.29 -1.02 3.91
CA VAL A 123 11.46 -0.50 2.81
C VAL A 123 10.85 0.85 3.17
N MET A 124 10.33 1.01 4.39
CA MET A 124 9.75 2.25 4.87
C MET A 124 10.79 3.36 4.99
N VAL A 125 11.93 3.10 5.64
CA VAL A 125 13.03 4.06 5.79
C VAL A 125 13.50 4.58 4.43
N LEU A 126 13.64 3.69 3.45
CA LEU A 126 14.14 4.03 2.11
C LEU A 126 13.12 4.75 1.23
N THR A 127 11.82 4.58 1.44
CA THR A 127 10.81 5.06 0.47
C THR A 127 9.91 6.18 1.00
N THR A 128 9.93 6.47 2.31
CA THR A 128 8.90 7.32 2.94
C THR A 128 9.44 8.46 3.79
N ARG A 129 10.27 9.36 3.25
CA ARG A 129 10.60 10.59 3.96
C ARG A 129 9.44 11.58 4.10
N GLN A 130 8.46 11.48 3.20
CA GLN A 130 7.23 12.29 3.23
C GLN A 130 6.01 11.36 3.33
N PRO A 131 5.63 10.89 4.54
CA PRO A 131 4.53 9.94 4.73
C PRO A 131 3.20 10.39 4.13
N GLN A 132 2.96 11.70 4.05
CA GLN A 132 1.74 12.31 3.53
C GLN A 132 1.54 12.06 2.03
N MET A 133 2.61 11.71 1.30
CA MET A 133 2.59 11.48 -0.15
C MET A 133 2.16 10.06 -0.53
N GLY A 134 1.89 9.18 0.45
CA GLY A 134 1.24 7.89 0.22
C GLY A 134 2.19 6.70 -0.05
N ASN A 135 3.50 6.92 -0.19
CA ASN A 135 4.48 5.83 -0.38
C ASN A 135 4.38 4.78 0.74
N GLY A 136 4.13 5.18 1.99
CA GLY A 136 4.00 4.23 3.11
C GLY A 136 2.89 3.21 2.94
N GLY A 137 1.71 3.65 2.49
CA GLY A 137 0.61 2.74 2.19
C GLY A 137 0.91 1.84 0.98
N LEU A 138 1.52 2.40 -0.07
CA LEU A 138 1.84 1.70 -1.31
C LEU A 138 2.88 0.59 -1.12
N TYR A 139 4.01 0.90 -0.49
CA TYR A 139 5.09 -0.07 -0.30
C TYR A 139 4.71 -1.11 0.75
N THR A 140 3.94 -0.74 1.77
CA THR A 140 3.33 -1.72 2.69
C THR A 140 2.39 -2.67 1.96
N PHE A 141 1.50 -2.14 1.09
CA PHE A 141 0.65 -2.96 0.23
C PHE A 141 1.50 -3.92 -0.62
N SER A 142 2.55 -3.40 -1.27
CA SER A 142 3.42 -4.19 -2.15
C SER A 142 4.10 -5.34 -1.41
N PHE A 143 4.62 -5.05 -0.21
CA PHE A 143 5.27 -6.03 0.64
C PHE A 143 4.30 -7.12 1.11
N VAL A 144 3.14 -6.72 1.69
CA VAL A 144 2.10 -7.64 2.16
C VAL A 144 1.60 -8.54 1.03
N PHE A 145 1.39 -7.98 -0.17
CA PHE A 145 0.88 -8.72 -1.31
C PHE A 145 1.86 -9.81 -1.79
N LEU A 146 3.15 -9.51 -1.80
CA LEU A 146 4.18 -10.48 -2.18
C LEU A 146 4.42 -11.55 -1.11
N CYS A 147 4.33 -11.19 0.18
CA CYS A 147 4.44 -12.14 1.29
C CYS A 147 3.37 -13.25 1.26
N GLN A 148 2.17 -12.96 0.76
CA GLN A 148 1.11 -13.95 0.58
C GLN A 148 1.32 -14.86 -0.64
N ASN A 149 2.09 -14.40 -1.64
CA ASN A 149 2.24 -15.06 -2.93
C ASN A 149 3.72 -15.39 -3.20
N PRO A 150 4.41 -16.15 -2.33
CA PRO A 150 5.79 -16.55 -2.57
C PRO A 150 5.88 -17.49 -3.78
N VAL A 151 7.01 -17.46 -4.48
CA VAL A 151 7.32 -18.35 -5.62
C VAL A 151 8.68 -18.98 -5.42
N TYR A 152 8.88 -20.16 -6.02
CA TYR A 152 10.09 -20.96 -5.85
C TYR A 152 10.59 -21.52 -7.19
N GLY A 153 11.81 -22.03 -7.19
CA GLY A 153 12.42 -22.66 -8.38
C GLY A 153 12.44 -21.73 -9.59
N GLN A 154 12.04 -22.24 -10.75
CA GLN A 154 12.03 -21.48 -12.00
C GLN A 154 11.13 -20.23 -11.95
N GLN A 155 10.02 -20.28 -11.20
CA GLN A 155 9.12 -19.12 -11.06
C GLN A 155 9.80 -17.98 -10.31
N LEU A 156 10.68 -18.27 -9.35
CA LEU A 156 11.47 -17.27 -8.64
C LEU A 156 12.50 -16.61 -9.56
N VAL A 157 13.12 -17.38 -10.47
CA VAL A 157 14.03 -16.83 -11.48
C VAL A 157 13.29 -15.85 -12.39
N GLN A 158 12.09 -16.22 -12.88
CA GLN A 158 11.24 -15.33 -13.67
C GLN A 158 10.82 -14.09 -12.88
N ARG A 159 10.51 -14.23 -11.58
CA ARG A 159 10.20 -13.09 -10.71
C ARG A 159 11.39 -12.16 -10.55
N ALA A 160 12.60 -12.70 -10.45
CA ALA A 160 13.82 -11.92 -10.34
C ALA A 160 14.09 -11.11 -11.62
N GLN A 161 13.89 -11.73 -12.80
CA GLN A 161 13.98 -11.03 -14.08
C GLN A 161 12.92 -9.93 -14.21
N LEU A 162 11.69 -10.21 -13.79
CA LEU A 162 10.61 -9.22 -13.74
C LEU A 162 10.93 -8.08 -12.77
N ALA A 163 11.45 -8.37 -11.59
CA ALA A 163 11.90 -7.37 -10.63
C ALA A 163 13.03 -6.51 -11.21
N LEU A 164 13.99 -7.10 -11.92
CA LEU A 164 15.06 -6.37 -12.59
C LEU A 164 14.51 -5.42 -13.67
N LEU A 165 13.59 -5.90 -14.52
CA LEU A 165 12.89 -5.07 -15.50
C LEU A 165 12.15 -3.92 -14.81
N GLY A 166 11.43 -4.23 -13.73
CA GLY A 166 10.71 -3.25 -12.93
C GLY A 166 11.62 -2.20 -12.32
N PHE A 167 12.80 -2.59 -11.82
CA PHE A 167 13.81 -1.68 -11.29
C PHE A 167 14.30 -0.72 -12.38
N VAL A 168 14.59 -1.23 -13.57
CA VAL A 168 15.02 -0.39 -14.70
C VAL A 168 13.92 0.60 -15.08
N LEU A 169 12.68 0.13 -15.28
CA LEU A 169 11.56 1.00 -15.68
C LEU A 169 11.24 2.05 -14.61
N CYS A 170 11.08 1.64 -13.36
CA CYS A 170 10.76 2.54 -12.26
C CYS A 170 11.93 3.48 -11.96
N GLY A 171 13.17 3.01 -12.05
CA GLY A 171 14.38 3.80 -11.87
C GLY A 171 14.53 4.87 -12.95
N LEU A 172 14.26 4.56 -14.21
CA LEU A 172 14.26 5.54 -15.30
C LEU A 172 13.20 6.64 -15.08
N VAL A 173 11.99 6.26 -14.66
CA VAL A 173 10.93 7.23 -14.35
C VAL A 173 11.29 8.08 -13.14
N LEU A 174 11.80 7.46 -12.07
CA LEU A 174 12.24 8.14 -10.86
C LEU A 174 13.36 9.15 -11.18
N TRP A 175 14.35 8.73 -11.97
CA TRP A 175 15.42 9.62 -12.42
C TRP A 175 14.91 10.77 -13.27
N ARG A 176 14.08 10.49 -14.28
CA ARG A 176 13.56 11.52 -15.16
C ARG A 176 12.78 12.60 -14.40
N ASN A 177 11.96 12.19 -13.44
CA ASN A 177 11.00 13.07 -12.78
C ASN A 177 11.55 13.73 -11.51
N HIS A 178 12.51 13.09 -10.82
CA HIS A 178 12.96 13.53 -9.49
C HIS A 178 14.48 13.79 -9.40
N LYS A 179 15.25 13.73 -10.50
CA LYS A 179 16.71 13.99 -10.48
C LYS A 179 17.11 15.36 -9.93
N ASP A 180 16.21 16.33 -10.04
CA ASP A 180 16.48 17.71 -9.63
C ASP A 180 16.02 18.04 -8.20
N GLU A 181 15.34 17.10 -7.53
CA GLU A 181 14.85 17.23 -6.17
C GLU A 181 15.89 16.77 -5.13
N PHE A 182 15.86 17.35 -3.93
CA PHE A 182 16.63 16.91 -2.74
C PHE A 182 18.13 16.64 -2.99
N LYS A 183 18.79 17.42 -3.86
CA LYS A 183 20.17 17.19 -4.32
C LYS A 183 21.20 17.04 -3.19
N THR A 184 20.99 17.72 -2.06
CA THR A 184 21.91 17.80 -0.93
C THR A 184 21.70 16.71 0.13
N VAL A 185 20.54 16.06 0.17
CA VAL A 185 20.22 15.05 1.19
C VAL A 185 20.75 13.70 0.71
N ARG A 186 21.65 13.07 1.49
CA ARG A 186 22.24 11.76 1.15
C ARG A 186 21.55 10.63 1.91
N LEU A 187 21.68 9.40 1.43
CA LEU A 187 21.16 8.21 2.12
C LEU A 187 21.75 8.07 3.53
N ALA A 188 23.01 8.45 3.72
CA ALA A 188 23.64 8.46 5.03
C ALA A 188 22.89 9.35 6.03
N ASP A 189 22.34 10.49 5.59
CA ASP A 189 21.54 11.37 6.45
C ASP A 189 20.21 10.72 6.81
N VAL A 190 19.59 9.99 5.87
CA VAL A 190 18.39 9.20 6.14
C VAL A 190 18.63 8.12 7.20
N ILE A 191 19.78 7.45 7.14
CA ILE A 191 20.14 6.43 8.13
C ILE A 191 20.46 7.08 9.48
N LYS A 192 21.14 8.22 9.52
CA LYS A 192 21.40 8.97 10.75
C LYS A 192 20.11 9.45 11.43
N ASP A 193 19.08 9.78 10.65
CA ASP A 193 17.76 10.19 11.14
C ASP A 193 16.98 9.04 11.81
N CYS A 194 17.42 7.78 11.67
CA CYS A 194 16.77 6.59 12.24
C CYS A 194 17.03 6.45 13.75
N THR A 195 16.55 7.44 14.52
CA THR A 195 16.63 7.46 15.97
C THR A 195 15.24 7.30 16.57
N ILE A 196 15.17 6.68 17.75
CA ILE A 196 13.88 6.48 18.46
C ILE A 196 13.21 7.79 18.85
N HIS A 197 13.94 8.91 18.85
CA HIS A 197 13.41 10.25 19.13
C HIS A 197 12.81 10.93 17.89
N ASN A 198 13.12 10.45 16.69
CA ASN A 198 12.57 11.00 15.46
C ASN A 198 11.15 10.48 15.22
N LYS A 199 10.17 11.39 15.16
CA LYS A 199 8.75 11.07 14.91
C LYS A 199 8.53 10.29 13.62
N LEU A 200 9.29 10.58 12.56
CA LEU A 200 9.20 9.84 11.30
C LEU A 200 9.62 8.38 11.51
N PHE A 201 10.76 8.15 12.16
CA PHE A 201 11.25 6.80 12.42
C PHE A 201 10.34 6.04 13.38
N GLN A 202 9.81 6.68 14.43
CA GLN A 202 8.82 6.07 15.32
C GLN A 202 7.58 5.59 14.55
N TRP A 203 7.10 6.39 13.58
CA TRP A 203 5.98 6.01 12.74
C TRP A 203 6.33 4.85 11.79
N GLN A 204 7.51 4.87 11.15
CA GLN A 204 7.99 3.78 10.28
C GLN A 204 8.13 2.47 11.07
N LEU A 205 8.71 2.54 12.27
CA LEU A 205 8.88 1.42 13.18
C LEU A 205 7.54 0.84 13.64
N ARG A 206 6.58 1.70 14.02
CA ARG A 206 5.21 1.29 14.37
C ARG A 206 4.55 0.53 13.24
N LEU A 207 4.57 1.08 12.02
CA LEU A 207 3.96 0.43 10.87
C LEU A 207 4.61 -0.92 10.56
N ALA A 208 5.94 -0.96 10.54
CA ALA A 208 6.70 -2.16 10.22
C ALA A 208 6.47 -3.29 11.24
N LEU A 209 6.51 -2.98 12.54
CA LEU A 209 6.26 -3.95 13.60
C LEU A 209 4.79 -4.42 13.61
N GLY A 210 3.84 -3.49 13.51
CA GLY A 210 2.41 -3.84 13.56
C GLY A 210 2.01 -4.76 12.41
N VAL A 211 2.42 -4.42 11.19
CA VAL A 211 2.18 -5.28 10.02
C VAL A 211 2.99 -6.56 10.11
N GLY A 212 4.26 -6.51 10.53
CA GLY A 212 5.12 -7.68 10.69
C GLY A 212 4.55 -8.73 11.66
N ILE A 213 4.01 -8.29 12.81
CA ILE A 213 3.33 -9.16 13.77
C ILE A 213 2.10 -9.82 13.14
N VAL A 214 1.24 -9.02 12.49
CA VAL A 214 0.04 -9.53 11.82
C VAL A 214 0.40 -10.58 10.77
N LEU A 215 1.36 -10.31 9.89
CA LEU A 215 1.79 -11.28 8.88
C LEU A 215 2.38 -12.55 9.51
N SER A 216 3.11 -12.43 10.61
CA SER A 216 3.72 -13.58 11.29
C SER A 216 2.68 -14.49 11.93
N ILE A 217 1.70 -13.92 12.64
CA ILE A 217 0.61 -14.67 13.28
C ILE A 217 -0.23 -15.36 12.21
N PHE A 218 -0.73 -14.59 11.24
CA PHE A 218 -1.73 -15.11 10.30
C PHE A 218 -1.15 -16.03 9.21
N SER A 219 0.15 -15.96 8.96
CA SER A 219 0.79 -16.94 8.07
C SER A 219 1.02 -18.30 8.72
N ILE A 220 1.07 -18.40 10.06
CA ILE A 220 1.26 -19.68 10.79
C ILE A 220 -0.06 -20.39 11.06
N VAL A 221 -1.12 -19.63 11.34
CA VAL A 221 -2.47 -20.20 11.41
C VAL A 221 -3.02 -20.59 10.03
N HIS A 222 -2.19 -20.48 8.98
CA HIS A 222 -2.52 -20.79 7.60
C HIS A 222 -3.81 -20.14 7.11
N ALA A 223 -4.08 -18.90 7.57
CA ALA A 223 -5.24 -18.15 7.12
C ALA A 223 -5.12 -17.88 5.62
N GLU A 224 -6.09 -18.36 4.86
CA GLU A 224 -6.18 -18.08 3.43
C GLU A 224 -6.24 -16.58 3.21
N ARG A 225 -5.52 -16.05 2.21
CA ARG A 225 -5.52 -14.60 1.91
C ARG A 225 -5.34 -13.68 3.15
N PHE A 226 -4.50 -14.07 4.11
CA PHE A 226 -4.08 -13.24 5.24
C PHE A 226 -3.57 -11.84 4.83
N MET A 227 -3.16 -11.64 3.57
CA MET A 227 -2.92 -10.31 2.99
C MET A 227 -4.05 -9.31 3.22
N TRP A 228 -5.32 -9.74 3.29
CA TRP A 228 -6.45 -8.83 3.55
C TRP A 228 -6.41 -8.26 4.96
N ILE A 229 -5.99 -9.07 5.94
CA ILE A 229 -5.74 -8.65 7.31
C ILE A 229 -4.57 -7.66 7.32
N GLY A 230 -3.48 -8.00 6.63
CA GLY A 230 -2.31 -7.12 6.48
C GLY A 230 -2.63 -5.78 5.82
N PHE A 231 -3.47 -5.76 4.77
CA PHE A 231 -3.92 -4.53 4.11
C PHE A 231 -4.81 -3.68 5.01
N ALA A 232 -5.73 -4.30 5.77
CA ALA A 232 -6.55 -3.58 6.72
C ALA A 232 -5.68 -2.96 7.82
N CYS A 233 -4.77 -3.75 8.41
CA CYS A 233 -3.84 -3.28 9.44
C CYS A 233 -2.93 -2.15 8.93
N GLY A 234 -2.22 -2.40 7.82
CA GLY A 234 -1.31 -1.44 7.21
C GLY A 234 -2.00 -0.16 6.76
N SER A 235 -3.24 -0.22 6.28
CA SER A 235 -3.99 0.98 5.86
C SER A 235 -4.31 1.94 7.01
N LEU A 236 -4.45 1.42 8.23
CA LEU A 236 -4.66 2.24 9.41
C LEU A 236 -3.31 2.78 9.91
N LEU A 237 -2.32 1.89 10.10
CA LEU A 237 -1.01 2.27 10.64
C LEU A 237 -0.18 3.18 9.72
N SER A 238 -0.43 3.16 8.40
CA SER A 238 0.28 4.01 7.42
C SER A 238 -0.29 5.41 7.29
N ASP A 239 -1.35 5.76 8.03
CA ASP A 239 -1.66 7.17 8.21
C ASP A 239 -0.56 7.82 9.05
N TYR A 240 -0.09 9.00 8.67
CA TYR A 240 0.83 9.76 9.51
C TYR A 240 0.09 10.37 10.71
N ASN A 241 -1.19 10.73 10.53
CA ASN A 241 -2.04 11.37 11.52
C ASN A 241 -3.00 10.38 12.21
N VAL A 242 -2.57 9.12 12.43
CA VAL A 242 -3.41 8.09 13.08
C VAL A 242 -4.05 8.60 14.35
N GLU A 243 -3.33 9.36 15.17
CA GLU A 243 -3.78 9.77 16.50
C GLU A 243 -5.06 10.61 16.44
N ASN A 244 -5.19 11.45 15.40
CA ASN A 244 -6.35 12.33 15.22
C ASN A 244 -7.48 11.64 14.46
N ASN A 245 -7.15 10.68 13.58
CA ASN A 245 -8.09 10.15 12.59
C ASN A 245 -8.37 8.65 12.75
N ALA A 246 -7.85 7.98 13.79
CA ALA A 246 -7.94 6.53 13.95
C ALA A 246 -9.39 6.05 13.94
N HIS A 247 -10.26 6.70 14.72
CA HIS A 247 -11.67 6.32 14.82
C HIS A 247 -12.43 6.52 13.50
N GLU A 248 -12.19 7.65 12.81
CA GLU A 248 -12.81 7.92 11.51
C GLU A 248 -12.35 6.91 10.46
N LYS A 249 -11.05 6.65 10.37
CA LYS A 249 -10.51 5.67 9.42
C LYS A 249 -10.92 4.24 9.72
N PHE A 250 -10.99 3.88 11.00
CA PHE A 250 -11.52 2.59 11.43
C PHE A 250 -12.95 2.43 10.92
N THR A 251 -13.80 3.42 11.19
CA THR A 251 -15.21 3.42 10.80
C THR A 251 -15.35 3.37 9.28
N ASP A 252 -14.60 4.21 8.56
CA ASP A 252 -14.61 4.22 7.08
C ASP A 252 -14.15 2.88 6.49
N ARG A 253 -13.17 2.22 7.10
CA ARG A 253 -12.67 0.92 6.64
C ARG A 253 -13.69 -0.18 6.90
N LEU A 254 -14.28 -0.21 8.09
CA LEU A 254 -15.28 -1.20 8.47
C LEU A 254 -16.55 -1.04 7.64
N VAL A 255 -17.15 0.15 7.65
CA VAL A 255 -18.36 0.46 6.89
C VAL A 255 -18.13 0.28 5.40
N GLY A 256 -16.99 0.76 4.88
CA GLY A 256 -16.62 0.57 3.48
C GLY A 256 -16.54 -0.92 3.10
N ALA A 257 -15.88 -1.75 3.91
CA ALA A 257 -15.75 -3.19 3.60
C ALA A 257 -17.10 -3.93 3.70
N VAL A 258 -17.92 -3.61 4.70
CA VAL A 258 -19.25 -4.20 4.86
C VAL A 258 -20.16 -3.82 3.68
N LEU A 259 -20.32 -2.53 3.40
CA LEU A 259 -21.14 -2.05 2.29
C LEU A 259 -20.63 -2.58 0.93
N GLY A 260 -19.31 -2.61 0.74
CA GLY A 260 -18.70 -3.09 -0.48
C GLY A 260 -18.93 -4.59 -0.70
N SER A 261 -18.87 -5.38 0.37
CA SER A 261 -19.08 -6.83 0.29
C SER A 261 -20.55 -7.17 0.05
N PHE A 262 -21.49 -6.48 0.69
CA PHE A 262 -22.92 -6.65 0.42
C PHE A 262 -23.30 -6.18 -0.99
N ALA A 263 -22.78 -5.05 -1.44
CA ALA A 263 -23.01 -4.57 -2.81
C ALA A 263 -22.47 -5.55 -3.86
N PHE A 264 -21.28 -6.10 -3.62
CA PHE A 264 -20.72 -7.16 -4.47
C PHE A 264 -21.61 -8.40 -4.49
N TYR A 265 -22.04 -8.89 -3.33
CA TYR A 265 -22.92 -10.06 -3.22
C TYR A 265 -24.21 -9.88 -4.02
N ALA A 266 -24.91 -8.76 -3.81
CA ALA A 266 -26.16 -8.47 -4.52
C ALA A 266 -25.94 -8.38 -6.04
N LEU A 267 -24.87 -7.73 -6.50
CA LEU A 267 -24.56 -7.65 -7.93
C LEU A 267 -24.15 -9.00 -8.50
N TYR A 268 -23.44 -9.84 -7.75
CA TYR A 268 -23.04 -11.17 -8.18
C TYR A 268 -24.25 -12.06 -8.45
N GLU A 269 -25.29 -11.99 -7.60
CA GLU A 269 -26.55 -12.74 -7.77
C GLU A 269 -27.43 -12.18 -8.91
N LEU A 270 -27.45 -10.86 -9.10
CA LEU A 270 -28.32 -10.21 -10.09
C LEU A 270 -27.74 -10.23 -11.51
N VAL A 271 -26.42 -10.20 -11.64
CA VAL A 271 -25.74 -10.07 -12.94
C VAL A 271 -25.40 -11.45 -13.50
N PRO A 272 -25.70 -11.72 -14.79
CA PRO A 272 -25.32 -12.98 -15.42
C PRO A 272 -23.80 -13.24 -15.38
N VAL A 273 -23.42 -14.51 -15.19
CA VAL A 273 -22.02 -14.96 -15.03
C VAL A 273 -21.08 -14.44 -16.12
N GLN A 274 -21.55 -14.36 -17.36
CA GLN A 274 -20.78 -13.84 -18.50
C GLN A 274 -20.26 -12.40 -18.32
N PHE A 275 -20.84 -11.61 -17.42
CA PHE A 275 -20.40 -10.24 -17.13
C PHE A 275 -19.59 -10.11 -15.83
N HIS A 276 -19.43 -11.17 -15.03
CA HIS A 276 -18.71 -11.12 -13.76
C HIS A 276 -17.25 -10.69 -13.93
N ALA A 277 -16.60 -11.09 -15.03
CA ALA A 277 -15.25 -10.66 -15.36
C ALA A 277 -15.09 -9.13 -15.46
N LEU A 278 -16.17 -8.37 -15.70
CA LEU A 278 -16.17 -6.91 -15.76
C LEU A 278 -16.18 -6.25 -14.37
N PHE A 279 -16.47 -6.97 -13.29
CA PHE A 279 -16.53 -6.39 -11.94
C PHE A 279 -15.19 -5.80 -11.50
N GLY A 280 -14.08 -6.48 -11.83
CA GLY A 280 -12.73 -5.98 -11.57
C GLY A 280 -12.43 -4.66 -12.32
N PRO A 281 -12.50 -4.65 -13.66
CA PRO A 281 -12.28 -3.44 -14.46
C PRO A 281 -13.21 -2.27 -14.11
N ILE A 282 -14.52 -2.52 -13.97
CA ILE A 282 -15.50 -1.49 -13.58
C ILE A 282 -15.19 -0.96 -12.18
N GLY A 283 -14.86 -1.86 -11.23
CA GLY A 283 -14.39 -1.49 -9.90
C GLY A 283 -13.15 -0.61 -9.95
N GLY A 284 -12.18 -0.93 -10.80
CA GLY A 284 -10.99 -0.09 -11.02
C GLY A 284 -11.32 1.31 -11.52
N VAL A 285 -12.24 1.44 -12.47
CA VAL A 285 -12.67 2.74 -13.00
C VAL A 285 -13.37 3.55 -11.92
N CYS A 286 -14.32 2.93 -11.20
CA CYS A 286 -15.03 3.54 -10.08
C CYS A 286 -14.08 3.99 -8.96
N LEU A 287 -13.06 3.20 -8.65
CA LEU A 287 -12.04 3.53 -7.66
C LEU A 287 -11.27 4.80 -8.04
N GLY A 288 -10.95 4.97 -9.33
CA GLY A 288 -10.29 6.17 -9.84
C GLY A 288 -11.15 7.45 -9.77
N LEU A 289 -12.47 7.31 -9.65
CA LEU A 289 -13.41 8.42 -9.45
C LEU A 289 -13.63 8.77 -7.96
N CYS A 290 -13.24 7.88 -7.05
CA CYS A 290 -13.45 8.05 -5.62
C CYS A 290 -12.46 9.03 -5.00
N THR A 291 -12.95 9.95 -4.18
CA THR A 291 -12.10 10.87 -3.40
C THR A 291 -12.04 10.46 -1.93
N SER A 292 -13.15 10.06 -1.34
CA SER A 292 -13.20 9.67 0.07
C SER A 292 -12.66 8.26 0.31
N TYR A 293 -12.10 8.06 1.50
CA TYR A 293 -11.50 6.80 1.91
C TYR A 293 -12.53 5.68 2.04
N ARG A 294 -13.71 5.97 2.60
CA ARG A 294 -14.86 5.04 2.66
C ARG A 294 -15.23 4.42 1.31
N TYR A 295 -15.47 5.26 0.29
CA TYR A 295 -15.88 4.76 -1.03
C TYR A 295 -14.74 4.02 -1.73
N LYS A 296 -13.49 4.45 -1.54
CA LYS A 296 -12.33 3.68 -2.03
C LYS A 296 -12.30 2.28 -1.42
N THR A 297 -12.54 2.15 -0.11
CA THR A 297 -12.60 0.84 0.57
C THR A 297 -13.73 -0.02 0.03
N MET A 298 -14.92 0.57 -0.16
CA MET A 298 -16.08 -0.12 -0.70
C MET A 298 -15.81 -0.72 -2.07
N ILE A 299 -15.36 0.09 -3.02
CA ILE A 299 -15.10 -0.35 -4.39
C ILE A 299 -13.90 -1.31 -4.48
N ASN A 300 -12.90 -1.15 -3.62
CA ASN A 300 -11.74 -2.07 -3.55
C ASN A 300 -12.13 -3.51 -3.16
N CYS A 301 -13.34 -3.73 -2.63
CA CYS A 301 -13.82 -5.09 -2.37
C CYS A 301 -14.12 -5.85 -3.66
N PHE A 302 -14.53 -5.19 -4.75
CA PHE A 302 -15.00 -5.86 -5.96
C PHE A 302 -13.92 -6.71 -6.63
N GLY A 303 -12.73 -6.15 -6.86
CA GLY A 303 -11.62 -6.89 -7.46
C GLY A 303 -11.13 -8.04 -6.58
N ALA A 304 -11.11 -7.84 -5.27
CA ALA A 304 -10.68 -8.86 -4.31
C ALA A 304 -11.70 -10.00 -4.19
N LEU A 305 -13.00 -9.67 -4.11
CA LEU A 305 -14.09 -10.61 -3.97
C LEU A 305 -14.35 -11.38 -5.26
N MET A 306 -14.16 -10.79 -6.44
CA MET A 306 -14.29 -11.51 -7.70
C MET A 306 -13.36 -12.73 -7.73
N ILE A 307 -12.06 -12.51 -7.48
CA ILE A 307 -11.07 -13.59 -7.47
C ILE A 307 -11.35 -14.60 -6.34
N ALA A 308 -11.81 -14.14 -5.17
CA ALA A 308 -12.10 -15.01 -4.04
C ALA A 308 -13.40 -15.82 -4.22
N SER A 309 -14.39 -15.29 -4.92
CA SER A 309 -15.68 -15.96 -5.15
C SER A 309 -15.50 -17.16 -6.07
N ASP A 310 -14.62 -17.06 -7.07
CA ASP A 310 -14.26 -18.17 -7.95
C ASP A 310 -13.59 -19.33 -7.19
N LEU A 311 -12.85 -19.02 -6.11
CA LEU A 311 -12.08 -20.02 -5.35
C LEU A 311 -12.86 -20.62 -4.17
N TYR A 312 -13.64 -19.80 -3.48
CA TYR A 312 -14.24 -20.15 -2.18
C TYR A 312 -15.77 -20.16 -2.19
N GLY A 313 -16.38 -19.71 -3.30
CA GLY A 313 -17.79 -19.38 -3.36
C GLY A 313 -18.09 -17.97 -2.84
N VAL A 314 -19.11 -17.33 -3.40
CA VAL A 314 -19.44 -15.92 -3.13
C VAL A 314 -19.75 -15.64 -1.66
N GLN A 315 -20.48 -16.53 -0.99
CA GLN A 315 -20.84 -16.37 0.42
C GLN A 315 -19.60 -16.40 1.33
N ASN A 316 -18.73 -17.39 1.15
CA ASN A 316 -17.49 -17.50 1.92
C ASN A 316 -16.54 -16.34 1.62
N ALA A 317 -16.37 -15.95 0.35
CA ALA A 317 -15.54 -14.82 -0.02
C ALA A 317 -15.96 -13.52 0.69
N VAL A 318 -17.27 -13.25 0.75
CA VAL A 318 -17.86 -12.09 1.44
C VAL A 318 -17.62 -12.16 2.95
N LEU A 319 -17.87 -13.32 3.58
CA LEU A 319 -17.62 -13.52 5.00
C LEU A 319 -16.14 -13.37 5.37
N MET A 320 -15.24 -13.96 4.58
CA MET A 320 -13.80 -13.82 4.72
C MET A 320 -13.37 -12.36 4.59
N ARG A 321 -13.92 -11.62 3.62
CA ARG A 321 -13.56 -10.22 3.40
C ARG A 321 -13.95 -9.33 4.58
N MET A 322 -15.14 -9.52 5.13
CA MET A 322 -15.61 -8.78 6.30
C MET A 322 -14.82 -9.15 7.56
N SER A 323 -14.67 -10.45 7.84
CA SER A 323 -13.95 -10.93 9.03
C SER A 323 -12.47 -10.53 9.02
N TYR A 324 -11.75 -10.71 7.92
CA TYR A 324 -10.34 -10.34 7.84
C TYR A 324 -10.12 -8.84 7.87
N THR A 325 -11.05 -8.05 7.33
CA THR A 325 -10.98 -6.60 7.48
C THR A 325 -11.14 -6.22 8.95
N LEU A 326 -12.15 -6.78 9.64
CA LEU A 326 -12.40 -6.53 11.06
C LEU A 326 -11.20 -6.94 11.94
N ILE A 327 -10.65 -8.13 11.73
CA ILE A 327 -9.46 -8.60 12.45
C ILE A 327 -8.28 -7.65 12.22
N GLY A 328 -8.03 -7.24 10.98
CA GLY A 328 -6.89 -6.38 10.66
C GLY A 328 -7.00 -4.98 11.26
N ILE A 329 -8.19 -4.37 11.28
CA ILE A 329 -8.40 -3.07 11.91
C ILE A 329 -8.32 -3.16 13.44
N LEU A 330 -8.85 -4.22 14.06
CA LEU A 330 -8.74 -4.44 15.50
C LEU A 330 -7.28 -4.68 15.93
N ALA A 331 -6.56 -5.51 15.18
CA ALA A 331 -5.13 -5.74 15.41
C ALA A 331 -4.33 -4.44 15.32
N ALA A 332 -4.62 -3.57 14.34
CA ALA A 332 -3.96 -2.27 14.22
C ALA A 332 -4.27 -1.34 15.40
N LEU A 333 -5.52 -1.27 15.85
CA LEU A 333 -5.88 -0.44 17.01
C LEU A 333 -5.21 -0.93 18.29
N ILE A 334 -5.32 -2.22 18.59
CA ILE A 334 -4.68 -2.83 19.75
C ILE A 334 -3.17 -2.57 19.71
N PHE A 335 -2.53 -2.84 18.57
CA PHE A 335 -1.10 -2.59 18.42
C PHE A 335 -0.75 -1.11 18.57
N TYR A 336 -1.52 -0.19 17.99
CA TYR A 336 -1.29 1.25 18.11
C TYR A 336 -1.31 1.69 19.58
N TYR A 337 -2.32 1.28 20.36
CA TYR A 337 -2.40 1.60 21.78
C TYR A 337 -1.26 0.97 22.58
N LEU A 338 -0.91 -0.29 22.31
CA LEU A 338 0.19 -0.96 23.00
C LEU A 338 1.55 -0.29 22.69
N TYR A 339 1.78 0.04 21.42
CA TYR A 339 3.01 0.66 20.96
C TYR A 339 3.19 2.07 21.55
N ASP A 340 2.15 2.90 21.48
CA ASP A 340 2.22 4.27 22.00
C ASP A 340 2.32 4.29 23.54
N HIS A 341 1.47 3.52 24.21
CA HIS A 341 1.36 3.55 25.66
C HIS A 341 2.55 2.89 26.38
N PHE A 342 3.02 1.74 25.90
CA PHE A 342 4.04 0.96 26.62
C PHE A 342 5.44 1.10 26.03
N LEU A 343 5.57 0.96 24.71
CA LEU A 343 6.88 0.98 24.05
C LEU A 343 7.44 2.40 23.97
N MET A 344 6.70 3.33 23.35
CA MET A 344 7.23 4.66 23.09
C MET A 344 7.34 5.52 24.35
N LYS A 345 6.29 5.59 25.19
CA LYS A 345 6.38 6.33 26.46
C LYS A 345 7.44 5.76 27.41
N GLY A 346 7.62 4.44 27.42
CA GLY A 346 8.65 3.78 28.23
C GLY A 346 10.07 4.08 27.75
N LEU A 347 10.31 3.98 26.43
CA LEU A 347 11.61 4.26 25.83
C LEU A 347 11.99 5.76 25.91
N LEU A 348 11.02 6.66 25.70
CA LEU A 348 11.25 8.10 25.79
C LEU A 348 11.43 8.59 27.23
N ARG A 349 10.78 7.95 28.22
CA ARG A 349 11.05 8.23 29.64
C ARG A 349 12.43 7.78 30.08
N LYS A 350 12.93 6.64 29.58
CA LYS A 350 14.27 6.13 29.90
C LYS A 350 15.40 6.91 29.21
N GLY A 351 15.11 7.65 28.14
CA GLY A 351 16.07 8.53 27.44
C GLY A 351 16.16 9.95 28.01
N ALA A 352 15.31 10.32 28.98
CA ALA A 352 15.46 11.54 29.75
C ALA A 352 16.41 11.26 30.93
N ASP A 353 17.68 11.65 30.79
CA ASP A 353 18.66 11.51 31.87
C ASP A 353 18.19 12.22 33.16
N PRO A 354 18.46 11.65 34.35
CA PRO A 354 18.13 12.21 35.67
C PRO A 354 19.02 13.40 36.08
N ILE A 355 19.54 14.18 35.13
CA ILE A 355 20.43 15.33 35.43
C ILE A 355 19.60 16.56 35.87
N ALA A 356 18.29 16.59 35.58
CA ALA A 356 17.41 17.68 35.97
C ALA A 356 16.99 17.68 37.46
N GLU A 357 17.28 16.63 38.23
CA GLU A 357 16.98 16.58 39.67
C GLU A 357 18.13 17.06 40.57
N SER A 358 19.31 17.37 40.03
CA SER A 358 20.43 17.91 40.83
C SER A 358 20.46 19.44 40.99
N PHE A 359 19.54 20.17 40.36
CA PHE A 359 19.43 21.64 40.47
C PHE A 359 18.27 22.12 41.37
N LYS A 360 17.72 21.23 42.20
CA LYS A 360 16.79 21.57 43.27
C LYS A 360 17.27 20.99 44.59
N SER A 361 18.35 21.55 45.14
CA SER A 361 18.65 21.50 46.56
C SER A 361 19.03 22.89 47.04
#